data_AF-A0A929G3Q5-F1
#
_entry.id   AF-A0A929G3Q5-F1
#
_cell.length_a   1.000
_cell.length_b   1.000
_cell.length_c   1.000
_cell.angle_alpha   90.00
_cell.angle_beta   90.00
_cell.angle_gamma   90.00
#
_symmetry.space_group_name_H-M   'P 1'
#
loop_
_entity.id
_entity.type
_entity.pdbx_description
1 polymer ?
#
loop_
_entity_poly.entity_id
_entity_poly.type
_entity_poly.pdbx_seq_one_letter_code
_entity_poly.pdbx_strand_id
1 'polypeptide(L)'
;VYYHSKNVNKQELKLVLDKSEELLKASELFEKELNQKLFLCNGFLEFAFYAPLARKAFGGNYPLSKNVFLSKSNVSKNIIRRNGKENNERSMSSVIAHETTHSLLRNKLGFVKNKLLPTWKKEGYCEFIAGESSYNQQKGLQNICKGNEDLDSPSFKYFKYRLYVKYLFKDVNLTFDEFVNNHFEINELNESLKKKYCPQ
;
A
#
# COMPACT_ATOMS: atom_id res chain seq x y z
N VAL A 1 1.55 -19.61 0.33
CA VAL A 1 0.54 -18.95 -0.53
C VAL A 1 -0.52 -19.97 -0.91
N TYR A 2 -1.80 -19.60 -0.82
CA TYR A 2 -2.95 -20.41 -1.19
C TYR A 2 -3.63 -19.77 -2.41
N TYR A 3 -3.97 -20.58 -3.40
CA TYR A 3 -4.59 -20.10 -4.64
C TYR A 3 -5.72 -21.04 -5.04
N HIS A 4 -6.85 -20.47 -5.49
CA HIS A 4 -8.06 -21.26 -5.75
C HIS A 4 -8.09 -21.90 -7.15
N SER A 5 -7.47 -21.30 -8.18
CA SER A 5 -7.43 -21.93 -9.51
C SER A 5 -6.29 -22.95 -9.66
N LYS A 6 -6.57 -24.04 -10.35
CA LYS A 6 -5.69 -25.22 -10.43
C LYS A 6 -4.39 -24.99 -11.24
N ASN A 7 -4.24 -23.84 -11.90
CA ASN A 7 -3.24 -23.64 -12.98
C ASN A 7 -2.27 -22.47 -12.77
N VAL A 8 -1.93 -22.09 -11.53
CA VAL A 8 -0.91 -21.04 -11.33
C VAL A 8 0.47 -21.56 -11.62
N ASN A 9 1.17 -20.88 -12.53
CA ASN A 9 2.59 -21.11 -12.75
C ASN A 9 3.37 -20.69 -11.49
N LYS A 10 4.00 -21.68 -10.83
CA LYS A 10 4.76 -21.48 -9.59
C LYS A 10 5.99 -20.58 -9.79
N GLN A 11 6.61 -20.59 -10.97
CA GLN A 11 7.78 -19.74 -11.25
C GLN A 11 7.35 -18.27 -11.36
N GLU A 12 6.27 -17.98 -12.09
CA GLU A 12 5.72 -16.63 -12.17
C GLU A 12 5.26 -16.11 -10.80
N LEU A 13 4.63 -16.98 -9.99
CA LEU A 13 4.26 -16.63 -8.62
C LEU A 13 5.49 -16.30 -7.78
N LYS A 14 6.55 -17.11 -7.88
CA LYS A 14 7.81 -16.84 -7.19
C LYS A 14 8.37 -15.47 -7.59
N LEU A 15 8.39 -15.13 -8.88
CA LEU A 15 8.86 -13.82 -9.35
C LEU A 15 8.05 -12.66 -8.77
N VAL A 16 6.73 -12.81 -8.61
CA VAL A 16 5.91 -11.78 -7.95
C VAL A 16 6.26 -11.66 -6.46
N LEU A 17 6.42 -12.80 -5.77
CA LEU A 17 6.77 -12.81 -4.35
C LEU A 17 8.17 -12.25 -4.08
N ASP A 18 9.15 -12.61 -4.90
CA ASP A 18 10.51 -12.07 -4.82
C ASP A 18 10.48 -10.53 -4.98
N LYS A 19 9.71 -10.02 -5.95
CA LYS A 19 9.52 -8.57 -6.12
C LYS A 19 8.86 -7.91 -4.91
N SER A 20 7.87 -8.56 -4.29
CA SER A 20 7.27 -8.07 -3.05
C SER A 20 8.27 -8.03 -1.90
N GLU A 21 9.11 -9.06 -1.77
CA GLU A 21 10.13 -9.12 -0.74
C GLU A 21 11.18 -8.01 -0.93
N GLU A 22 11.63 -7.77 -2.17
CA GLU A 22 12.55 -6.67 -2.46
C GLU A 22 11.98 -5.30 -2.09
N LEU A 23 10.68 -5.07 -2.29
CA LEU A 23 10.02 -3.86 -1.82
C LEU A 23 10.02 -3.79 -0.28
N LEU A 24 9.71 -4.89 0.39
CA LEU A 24 9.66 -4.96 1.85
C LEU A 24 11.03 -4.75 2.51
N LYS A 25 12.13 -5.19 1.87
CA LYS A 25 13.51 -4.96 2.35
C LYS A 25 13.87 -3.47 2.44
N ALA A 26 13.14 -2.58 1.78
CA ALA A 26 13.32 -1.13 1.93
C ALA A 26 12.74 -0.58 3.26
N SER A 27 11.97 -1.38 4.00
CA SER A 27 11.42 -1.00 5.30
C SER A 27 12.40 -1.30 6.43
N GLU A 28 12.56 -0.36 7.35
CA GLU A 28 13.21 -0.60 8.65
C GLU A 28 12.51 -1.67 9.49
N LEU A 29 11.27 -2.04 9.14
CA LEU A 29 10.47 -3.07 9.80
C LEU A 29 10.61 -4.44 9.15
N PHE A 30 11.48 -4.61 8.15
CA PHE A 30 11.61 -5.88 7.45
C PHE A 30 11.99 -7.00 8.42
N GLU A 31 11.10 -7.98 8.57
CA GLU A 31 11.28 -9.17 9.38
C GLU A 31 11.31 -10.40 8.46
N LYS A 32 12.45 -11.10 8.39
CA LYS A 32 12.62 -12.29 7.54
C LYS A 32 11.65 -13.43 7.90
N GLU A 33 11.18 -13.48 9.14
CA GLU A 33 10.38 -14.59 9.68
C GLU A 33 8.89 -14.27 9.85
N LEU A 34 8.36 -13.28 9.13
CA LEU A 34 6.93 -12.99 9.16
C LEU A 34 6.12 -14.14 8.53
N ASN A 35 5.46 -14.93 9.38
CA ASN A 35 4.51 -15.94 8.94
C ASN A 35 3.19 -15.30 8.51
N GLN A 36 2.98 -15.19 7.19
CA GLN A 36 1.76 -14.64 6.59
C GLN A 36 1.23 -15.55 5.47
N LYS A 37 -0.08 -15.79 5.48
CA LYS A 37 -0.77 -16.53 4.41
C LYS A 37 -1.39 -15.56 3.42
N LEU A 38 -1.00 -15.68 2.16
CA LEU A 38 -1.61 -14.96 1.04
C LEU A 38 -2.63 -15.87 0.35
N PHE A 39 -3.85 -15.36 0.14
CA PHE A 39 -4.95 -16.01 -0.56
C PHE A 39 -5.27 -15.22 -1.81
N LEU A 40 -5.10 -15.83 -2.97
CA LEU A 40 -5.25 -15.16 -4.26
C LEU A 40 -6.58 -15.56 -4.88
N CYS A 41 -7.50 -14.60 -4.98
CA CYS A 41 -8.82 -14.82 -5.58
C CYS A 41 -8.77 -14.68 -7.11
N ASN A 42 -9.56 -15.50 -7.80
CA ASN A 42 -9.69 -15.48 -9.26
C ASN A 42 -10.74 -14.46 -9.74
N GLY A 43 -11.64 -14.02 -8.86
CA GLY A 43 -12.72 -13.11 -9.20
C GLY A 43 -13.19 -12.21 -8.06
N PHE A 44 -13.97 -11.19 -8.41
CA PHE A 44 -14.49 -10.21 -7.43
C PHE A 44 -15.51 -10.80 -6.47
N LEU A 45 -16.34 -11.75 -6.91
CA LEU A 45 -17.33 -12.41 -6.05
C LEU A 45 -16.65 -13.29 -5.00
N GLU A 46 -15.64 -14.07 -5.40
CA GLU A 46 -14.82 -14.86 -4.50
C GLU A 46 -14.12 -13.97 -3.47
N PHE A 47 -13.51 -12.87 -3.93
CA PHE A 47 -12.89 -11.91 -3.02
C PHE A 47 -13.90 -11.27 -2.06
N ALA A 48 -15.10 -10.91 -2.54
CA ALA A 48 -16.15 -10.35 -1.68
C ALA A 48 -16.69 -11.36 -0.65
N PHE A 49 -16.65 -12.66 -0.95
CA PHE A 49 -17.01 -13.72 -0.01
C PHE A 49 -16.01 -13.80 1.16
N TYR A 50 -14.70 -13.82 0.86
CA TYR A 50 -13.68 -13.88 1.90
C TYR A 50 -13.45 -12.54 2.60
N ALA A 51 -13.62 -11.43 1.88
CA ALA A 51 -13.30 -10.07 2.31
C ALA A 51 -14.47 -9.09 2.14
N PRO A 52 -15.62 -9.31 2.82
CA PRO A 52 -16.85 -8.53 2.59
C PRO A 52 -16.70 -7.04 2.89
N LEU A 53 -15.94 -6.69 3.92
CA LEU A 53 -15.66 -5.29 4.30
C LEU A 53 -14.67 -4.61 3.35
N ALA A 54 -13.85 -5.39 2.64
CA ALA A 54 -12.85 -4.90 1.70
C ALA A 54 -13.21 -5.20 0.23
N ARG A 55 -14.46 -5.57 -0.07
CA ARG A 55 -14.90 -6.06 -1.40
C ARG A 55 -14.61 -5.15 -2.60
N LYS A 56 -14.28 -3.87 -2.38
CA LYS A 56 -13.88 -2.88 -3.40
C LYS A 56 -12.39 -2.54 -3.40
N ALA A 57 -11.59 -3.14 -2.52
CA ALA A 57 -10.15 -2.94 -2.39
C ALA A 57 -9.37 -3.92 -3.29
N PHE A 58 -8.05 -3.71 -3.37
CA PHE A 58 -7.13 -4.63 -4.04
C PHE A 58 -6.73 -5.81 -3.16
N GLY A 59 -6.65 -5.56 -1.85
CA GLY A 59 -6.33 -6.55 -0.85
C GLY A 59 -7.11 -6.28 0.43
N GLY A 60 -7.14 -7.29 1.29
CA GLY A 60 -7.68 -7.17 2.64
C GLY A 60 -6.80 -7.94 3.60
N ASN A 61 -6.14 -7.21 4.49
CA ASN A 61 -5.37 -7.78 5.58
C ASN A 61 -6.23 -7.98 6.84
N TYR A 62 -6.24 -9.22 7.36
CA TYR A 62 -7.00 -9.58 8.57
C TYR A 62 -6.14 -9.44 9.83
N PRO A 63 -6.49 -8.57 10.79
CA PRO A 63 -5.61 -8.24 11.91
C PRO A 63 -5.18 -9.39 12.82
N LEU A 64 -6.08 -10.35 13.09
CA LEU A 64 -5.81 -11.44 14.02
C LEU A 64 -4.99 -12.57 13.38
N SER A 65 -5.38 -13.01 12.18
CA SER A 65 -4.70 -14.11 11.48
C SER A 65 -3.50 -13.65 10.64
N LYS A 66 -3.37 -12.35 10.39
CA LYS A 66 -2.45 -11.73 9.43
C LYS A 66 -2.69 -12.18 7.98
N ASN A 67 -3.71 -12.99 7.72
CA ASN A 67 -4.04 -13.46 6.38
C ASN A 67 -4.33 -12.28 5.46
N VAL A 68 -3.81 -12.34 4.24
CA VAL A 68 -4.10 -11.36 3.19
C VAL A 68 -4.90 -12.05 2.12
N PHE A 69 -6.06 -11.50 1.83
CA PHE A 69 -6.84 -11.86 0.66
C PHE A 69 -6.56 -10.83 -0.43
N LEU A 70 -6.23 -11.31 -1.61
CA LEU A 70 -5.98 -10.49 -2.79
C LEU A 70 -7.16 -10.64 -3.73
N SER A 71 -7.61 -9.52 -4.30
CA SER A 71 -8.69 -9.48 -5.27
C SER A 71 -8.29 -10.16 -6.59
N LYS A 72 -8.98 -9.85 -7.71
CA LYS A 72 -8.77 -10.48 -9.01
C LYS A 72 -7.31 -10.41 -9.47
N SER A 73 -6.59 -11.51 -9.26
CA SER A 73 -5.14 -11.60 -9.38
C SER A 73 -4.74 -12.26 -10.71
N ASN A 74 -3.81 -11.63 -11.43
CA ASN A 74 -3.17 -12.18 -12.62
C ASN A 74 -1.67 -12.28 -12.36
N VAL A 75 -1.23 -13.48 -11.98
CA VAL A 75 0.14 -13.78 -11.58
C VAL A 75 1.12 -13.56 -12.73
N SER A 76 0.81 -14.08 -13.93
CA SER A 76 1.70 -14.02 -15.10
C SER A 76 2.02 -12.59 -15.52
N LYS A 77 1.06 -11.68 -15.36
CA LYS A 77 1.25 -10.26 -15.66
C LYS A 77 1.68 -9.42 -14.46
N ASN A 78 1.80 -10.01 -13.26
CA ASN A 78 1.99 -9.26 -12.02
C ASN A 78 0.93 -8.15 -11.83
N ILE A 79 -0.34 -8.41 -12.19
CA ILE A 79 -1.42 -7.42 -12.14
C ILE A 79 -2.49 -7.87 -11.15
N ILE A 80 -2.99 -6.93 -10.36
CA ILE A 80 -4.18 -7.11 -9.53
C ILE A 80 -5.21 -6.03 -9.83
N ARG A 81 -6.48 -6.42 -9.88
CA ARG A 81 -7.60 -5.50 -10.13
C ARG A 81 -8.59 -5.49 -8.98
N ARG A 82 -9.10 -4.31 -8.63
CA ARG A 82 -10.23 -4.15 -7.70
C ARG A 82 -11.54 -3.91 -8.46
N ASN A 83 -12.66 -4.13 -7.79
CA ASN A 83 -13.98 -3.85 -8.37
C ASN A 83 -14.31 -2.35 -8.32
N GLY A 84 -13.78 -1.59 -9.29
CA GLY A 84 -13.99 -0.14 -9.42
C GLY A 84 -13.83 0.33 -10.87
N LYS A 85 -14.38 1.51 -11.18
CA LYS A 85 -14.35 2.10 -12.53
C LYS A 85 -12.99 2.71 -12.89
N GLU A 86 -12.35 3.38 -11.95
CA GLU A 86 -11.08 4.09 -12.14
C GLU A 86 -10.04 3.69 -11.10
N ASN A 87 -8.75 3.90 -11.40
CA ASN A 87 -7.62 3.60 -10.51
C ASN A 87 -7.76 2.18 -9.91
N ASN A 88 -8.11 1.23 -10.77
CA ASN A 88 -8.61 -0.09 -10.41
C ASN A 88 -7.62 -1.22 -10.72
N GLU A 89 -6.40 -0.88 -11.12
CA GLU A 89 -5.31 -1.79 -11.46
C GLU A 89 -4.02 -1.37 -10.74
N ARG A 90 -3.26 -2.35 -10.27
CA ARG A 90 -1.92 -2.18 -9.65
C ARG A 90 -1.04 -3.38 -9.93
N SER A 91 0.25 -3.24 -9.64
CA SER A 91 1.16 -4.38 -9.55
C SER A 91 0.78 -5.28 -8.39
N MET A 92 0.67 -6.59 -8.63
CA MET A 92 0.32 -7.55 -7.59
C MET A 92 1.38 -7.58 -6.48
N SER A 93 2.66 -7.49 -6.86
CA SER A 93 3.79 -7.40 -5.93
C SER A 93 3.71 -6.19 -5.00
N SER A 94 3.29 -5.03 -5.54
CA SER A 94 3.10 -3.81 -4.76
C SER A 94 1.97 -3.96 -3.73
N VAL A 95 0.84 -4.53 -4.13
CA VAL A 95 -0.28 -4.76 -3.19
C VAL A 95 0.11 -5.76 -2.10
N ILE A 96 0.84 -6.83 -2.44
CA ILE A 96 1.36 -7.76 -1.43
C ILE A 96 2.27 -7.01 -0.43
N ALA A 97 3.20 -6.18 -0.91
CA ALA A 97 4.08 -5.40 -0.04
C ALA A 97 3.29 -4.42 0.85
N HIS A 98 2.27 -3.76 0.30
CA HIS A 98 1.36 -2.88 1.04
C HIS A 98 0.66 -3.62 2.20
N GLU A 99 -0.03 -4.71 1.89
CA GLU A 99 -0.79 -5.49 2.89
C GLU A 99 0.11 -6.20 3.91
N THR A 100 1.33 -6.56 3.50
CA THR A 100 2.36 -7.11 4.39
C THR A 100 2.87 -6.04 5.35
N THR A 101 3.08 -4.81 4.87
CA THR A 101 3.51 -3.66 5.68
C THR A 101 2.52 -3.36 6.81
N HIS A 102 1.21 -3.51 6.58
CA HIS A 102 0.23 -3.42 7.68
C HIS A 102 0.46 -4.45 8.79
N SER A 103 0.95 -5.64 8.46
CA SER A 103 1.28 -6.66 9.46
C SER A 103 2.56 -6.31 10.20
N LEU A 104 3.59 -5.82 9.51
CA LEU A 104 4.83 -5.35 10.11
C LEU A 104 4.58 -4.16 11.06
N LEU A 105 3.77 -3.18 10.66
CA LEU A 105 3.36 -2.06 11.50
C LEU A 105 2.69 -2.55 12.79
N ARG A 106 1.79 -3.53 12.70
CA ARG A 106 1.12 -4.11 13.88
C ARG A 106 2.06 -4.91 14.77
N ASN A 107 3.00 -5.67 14.20
CA ASN A 107 4.01 -6.38 14.98
C ASN A 107 4.86 -5.39 15.78
N LYS A 108 5.37 -4.34 15.11
CA LYS A 108 6.24 -3.33 15.72
C LYS A 108 5.53 -2.46 16.75
N LEU A 109 4.32 -1.99 16.44
CA LEU A 109 3.60 -1.00 17.28
C LEU A 109 2.68 -1.66 18.31
N GLY A 110 2.31 -2.92 18.12
CA GLY A 110 1.22 -3.56 18.87
C GLY A 110 -0.16 -2.98 18.51
N PHE A 111 -1.21 -3.57 19.09
CA PHE A 111 -2.59 -3.27 18.73
C PHE A 111 -2.99 -1.81 18.99
N VAL A 112 -2.69 -1.29 20.20
CA VAL A 112 -3.16 0.03 20.64
C VAL A 112 -2.51 1.14 19.83
N LYS A 113 -1.17 1.18 19.77
CA LYS A 113 -0.44 2.24 19.06
C LYS A 113 -0.72 2.19 17.56
N ASN A 114 -0.83 1.01 16.96
CA ASN A 114 -1.25 0.89 15.56
C ASN A 114 -2.67 1.41 15.32
N LYS A 115 -3.62 1.15 16.22
CA LYS A 115 -5.00 1.65 16.07
C LYS A 115 -5.06 3.18 16.12
N LEU A 116 -4.29 3.80 17.03
CA LEU A 116 -4.23 5.25 17.24
C LEU A 116 -3.39 5.99 16.19
N LEU A 117 -2.51 5.29 15.47
CA LEU A 117 -1.67 5.90 14.45
C LEU A 117 -2.55 6.57 13.36
N PRO A 118 -2.32 7.85 13.00
CA PRO A 118 -3.10 8.55 11.99
C PRO A 118 -3.16 7.77 10.67
N THR A 119 -4.31 7.79 10.01
CA THR A 119 -4.54 7.06 8.75
C THR A 119 -3.50 7.42 7.68
N TRP A 120 -3.14 8.71 7.56
CA TRP A 120 -2.13 9.14 6.58
C TRP A 120 -0.75 8.53 6.84
N LYS A 121 -0.38 8.29 8.10
CA LYS A 121 0.88 7.63 8.44
C LYS A 121 0.83 6.15 8.10
N LYS A 122 -0.26 5.46 8.48
CA LYS A 122 -0.45 4.03 8.21
C LYS A 122 -0.45 3.73 6.72
N GLU A 123 -1.41 4.31 6.01
CA GLU A 123 -1.59 4.06 4.58
C GLU A 123 -0.41 4.65 3.78
N GLY A 124 0.10 5.82 4.17
CA GLY A 124 1.26 6.45 3.53
C GLY A 124 2.52 5.62 3.64
N TYR A 125 2.79 5.00 4.81
CA TYR A 125 3.94 4.12 4.98
C TYR A 125 3.78 2.83 4.16
N CYS A 126 2.60 2.22 4.18
CA CYS A 126 2.30 1.07 3.34
C CYS A 126 2.48 1.39 1.85
N GLU A 127 1.99 2.53 1.34
CA GLU A 127 2.17 2.95 -0.05
C GLU A 127 3.61 3.34 -0.40
N PHE A 128 4.35 3.90 0.56
CA PHE A 128 5.77 4.21 0.40
C PHE A 128 6.58 2.94 0.19
N ILE A 129 6.42 1.93 1.05
CA ILE A 129 7.08 0.62 0.92
C ILE A 129 6.60 -0.10 -0.35
N ALA A 130 5.32 -0.02 -0.67
CA ALA A 130 4.75 -0.63 -1.88
C ALA A 130 5.28 -0.02 -3.19
N GLY A 131 5.94 1.15 -3.13
CA GLY A 131 6.67 1.75 -4.25
C GLY A 131 5.82 2.42 -5.34
N GLU A 132 4.50 2.22 -5.37
CA GLU A 132 3.57 2.81 -6.34
C GLU A 132 2.22 3.14 -5.69
N SER A 133 1.29 3.71 -6.46
CA SER A 133 -0.11 3.94 -6.08
C SER A 133 -1.00 3.65 -7.28
N SER A 134 -2.29 3.35 -7.09
CA SER A 134 -3.20 3.19 -8.23
C SER A 134 -3.57 4.50 -8.93
N TYR A 135 -3.31 5.65 -8.30
CA TYR A 135 -3.50 6.97 -8.92
C TYR A 135 -2.33 7.30 -9.83
N ASN A 136 -2.62 7.87 -11.00
CA ASN A 136 -1.58 8.29 -11.95
C ASN A 136 -0.69 9.40 -11.37
N GLN A 137 0.62 9.16 -11.32
CA GLN A 137 1.58 10.07 -10.68
C GLN A 137 1.63 11.46 -11.34
N GLN A 138 1.66 11.53 -12.67
CA GLN A 138 1.75 12.81 -13.38
C GLN A 138 0.49 13.65 -13.15
N LYS A 139 -0.70 13.04 -13.29
CA LYS A 139 -1.99 13.67 -12.98
C LYS A 139 -2.06 14.11 -11.52
N GLY A 140 -1.60 13.27 -10.60
CA GLY A 140 -1.60 13.56 -9.17
C GLY A 140 -0.74 14.78 -8.82
N LEU A 141 0.48 14.86 -9.35
CA LEU A 141 1.36 16.03 -9.16
C LEU A 141 0.78 17.30 -9.78
N GLN A 142 0.23 17.20 -11.00
CA GLN A 142 -0.46 18.33 -11.64
C GLN A 142 -1.64 18.85 -10.79
N ASN A 143 -2.44 17.96 -10.22
CA ASN A 143 -3.55 18.32 -9.35
C ASN A 143 -3.07 19.04 -8.08
N ILE A 144 -2.01 18.55 -7.43
CA ILE A 144 -1.40 19.22 -6.27
C ILE A 144 -0.94 20.63 -6.64
N CYS A 145 -0.21 20.78 -7.76
CA CYS A 145 0.35 22.07 -8.16
C CYS A 145 -0.70 23.09 -8.60
N LYS A 146 -1.82 22.65 -9.17
CA LYS A 146 -2.92 23.52 -9.57
C LYS A 146 -3.93 23.77 -8.45
N GLY A 147 -3.79 23.13 -7.29
CA GLY A 147 -4.78 23.18 -6.22
C GLY A 147 -6.08 22.42 -6.53
N ASN A 148 -6.10 21.58 -7.57
CA ASN A 148 -7.26 20.80 -8.01
C ASN A 148 -7.26 19.39 -7.40
N GLU A 149 -7.08 19.33 -6.08
CA GLU A 149 -6.97 18.09 -5.34
C GLU A 149 -8.32 17.39 -5.18
N ASP A 150 -8.41 16.12 -5.60
CA ASP A 150 -9.59 15.29 -5.40
C ASP A 150 -9.52 14.59 -4.03
N LEU A 151 -9.84 15.35 -2.99
CA LEU A 151 -9.85 14.87 -1.61
C LEU A 151 -11.02 13.93 -1.29
N ASP A 152 -11.88 13.59 -2.25
CA ASP A 152 -12.89 12.55 -2.05
C ASP A 152 -12.43 11.20 -2.60
N SER A 153 -11.52 11.20 -3.57
CA SER A 153 -10.90 9.99 -4.11
C SER A 153 -9.94 9.31 -3.13
N PRO A 154 -10.22 8.07 -2.68
CA PRO A 154 -9.30 7.33 -1.81
C PRO A 154 -7.94 7.10 -2.47
N SER A 155 -7.93 6.84 -3.79
CA SER A 155 -6.69 6.67 -4.55
C SER A 155 -5.82 7.93 -4.57
N PHE A 156 -6.44 9.12 -4.64
CA PHE A 156 -5.69 10.38 -4.56
C PHE A 156 -5.15 10.63 -3.16
N LYS A 157 -5.94 10.37 -2.11
CA LYS A 157 -5.46 10.44 -0.71
C LYS A 157 -4.23 9.56 -0.49
N TYR A 158 -4.28 8.30 -0.93
CA TYR A 158 -3.20 7.34 -0.74
C TYR A 158 -1.95 7.74 -1.53
N PHE A 159 -2.13 8.22 -2.75
CA PHE A 159 -1.06 8.85 -3.53
C PHE A 159 -0.41 10.01 -2.77
N LYS A 160 -1.21 10.92 -2.19
CA LYS A 160 -0.69 12.07 -1.43
C LYS A 160 0.03 11.65 -0.15
N TYR A 161 -0.54 10.70 0.61
CA TYR A 161 0.08 10.12 1.81
C TYR A 161 1.43 9.47 1.50
N ARG A 162 1.53 8.74 0.37
CA ARG A 162 2.80 8.20 -0.11
C ARG A 162 3.83 9.30 -0.35
N LEU A 163 3.43 10.44 -0.92
CA LEU A 163 4.35 11.56 -1.14
C LEU A 163 4.82 12.20 0.17
N TYR A 164 3.94 12.36 1.17
CA TYR A 164 4.35 12.84 2.50
C TYR A 164 5.40 11.92 3.12
N VAL A 165 5.13 10.62 3.17
CA VAL A 165 6.05 9.66 3.77
C VAL A 165 7.34 9.58 2.96
N LYS A 166 7.26 9.60 1.63
CA LYS A 166 8.45 9.64 0.78
C LYS A 166 9.31 10.87 1.08
N TYR A 167 8.72 12.04 1.23
CA TYR A 167 9.44 13.26 1.60
C TYR A 167 10.14 13.12 2.95
N LEU A 168 9.41 12.65 3.97
CA LEU A 168 9.94 12.49 5.32
C LEU A 168 11.11 11.49 5.39
N PHE A 169 11.03 10.38 4.66
CA PHE A 169 12.09 9.35 4.70
C PHE A 169 13.24 9.63 3.71
N LYS A 170 13.01 10.29 2.58
CA LYS A 170 14.04 10.47 1.54
C LYS A 170 14.69 11.85 1.52
N ASP A 171 14.00 12.88 2.00
CA ASP A 171 14.52 14.25 2.01
C ASP A 171 14.83 14.73 3.42
N VAL A 172 13.95 14.42 4.39
CA VAL A 172 14.17 14.74 5.81
C VAL A 172 15.00 13.66 6.51
N ASN A 173 15.07 12.46 5.93
CA ASN A 173 15.84 11.32 6.43
C ASN A 173 15.43 10.87 7.85
N LEU A 174 14.12 10.83 8.12
CA LEU A 174 13.60 10.31 9.38
C LEU A 174 13.78 8.79 9.50
N THR A 175 14.02 8.35 10.73
CA THR A 175 13.85 6.95 11.14
C THR A 175 12.36 6.61 11.30
N PHE A 176 12.04 5.32 11.31
CA PHE A 176 10.66 4.87 11.56
C PHE A 176 10.11 5.32 12.92
N ASP A 177 10.93 5.28 13.97
CA ASP A 177 10.48 5.65 15.31
C ASP A 177 10.18 7.15 15.41
N GLU A 178 11.00 8.02 14.80
CA GLU A 178 10.70 9.45 14.68
C GLU A 178 9.43 9.69 13.86
N PHE A 179 9.29 9.02 12.72
CA PHE A 179 8.11 9.14 11.88
C PHE A 179 6.82 8.81 12.63
N VAL A 180 6.83 7.78 13.47
CA VAL A 180 5.65 7.38 14.24
C VAL A 180 5.37 8.33 15.40
N ASN A 181 6.40 8.74 16.14
CA ASN A 181 6.24 9.49 17.40
C ASN A 181 6.13 11.00 17.21
N ASN A 182 6.73 11.58 16.16
CA ASN A 182 6.70 13.02 15.93
C ASN A 182 5.33 13.46 15.39
N HIS A 183 4.91 14.65 15.79
CA HIS A 183 3.75 15.31 15.19
C HIS A 183 4.15 16.03 13.91
N PHE A 184 3.32 15.97 12.88
CA PHE A 184 3.55 16.66 11.61
C PHE A 184 2.27 17.37 11.19
N GLU A 185 2.37 18.65 10.90
CA GLU A 185 1.26 19.42 10.37
C GLU A 185 1.06 19.12 8.88
N ILE A 186 -0.16 18.72 8.51
CA ILE A 186 -0.49 18.38 7.12
C ILE A 186 -0.30 19.59 6.19
N ASN A 187 -0.55 20.80 6.68
CA ASN A 187 -0.34 22.02 5.90
C ASN A 187 1.13 22.25 5.57
N GLU A 188 2.05 22.01 6.52
CA GLU A 188 3.49 22.12 6.27
C GLU A 188 3.99 21.05 5.28
N LEU A 189 3.45 19.82 5.39
CA LEU A 189 3.72 18.76 4.43
C LEU A 189 3.22 19.13 3.03
N ASN A 190 2.05 19.76 2.90
CA ASN A 190 1.52 20.24 1.63
C ASN A 190 2.44 21.27 0.98
N GLU A 191 2.87 22.27 1.76
CA GLU A 191 3.77 23.31 1.25
C GLU A 191 5.13 22.73 0.86
N SER A 192 5.64 21.76 1.64
CA SER A 192 6.85 21.02 1.29
C SER A 192 6.71 20.25 -0.03
N LEU A 193 5.57 19.59 -0.27
CA LEU A 193 5.29 18.91 -1.54
C LEU A 193 5.22 19.90 -2.70
N LYS A 194 4.52 21.03 -2.54
CA LYS A 194 4.42 22.04 -3.60
C LYS A 194 5.79 22.62 -3.94
N LYS A 195 6.56 23.03 -2.94
CA LYS A 195 7.93 23.54 -3.13
C LYS A 195 8.82 22.53 -3.87
N LYS A 196 8.62 21.23 -3.62
CA LYS A 196 9.42 20.16 -4.24
C LYS A 196 9.01 19.84 -5.68
N TYR A 197 7.71 19.80 -5.98
CA TYR A 197 7.20 19.23 -7.22
C TYR A 197 6.61 20.24 -8.20
N CYS A 198 6.28 21.45 -7.74
CA CYS A 198 5.63 22.44 -8.58
C CYS A 198 6.66 23.40 -9.18
N PRO A 199 6.56 23.72 -10.48
CA PRO A 199 7.37 24.78 -11.06
C PRO A 199 7.08 26.09 -10.32
N GLN A 200 8.15 26.87 -10.10
CA GLN A 200 8.05 28.23 -9.58
C GLN A 200 7.56 29.19 -10.66
#